data_AF-A0A0F9PW83-F1
#
_entry.id   AF-A0A0F9PW83-F1
#
_cell.length_a   1.000
_cell.length_b   1.000
_cell.length_c   1.000
_cell.angle_alpha   90.00
_cell.angle_beta   90.00
_cell.angle_gamma   90.00
#
_symmetry.space_group_name_H-M   'P 1'
#
loop_
_entity.id
_entity.type
_entity.pdbx_description
1 polymer ?
#
loop_
_entity_poly.entity_id
_entity_poly.type
_entity_poly.pdbx_seq_one_letter_code
_entity_poly.pdbx_strand_id
1 'polypeptide(L)'
;MKRKYSKISLICLLAAMTLIFVSKAPAQQKKPEVPYVSTPDEVVAEMLRIANVDKDDVLYDLGCGDGRIVITAAMMYGCRGVGIDIDPERVRESQ
;
A
#
# COMPACT_ATOMS: atom_id res chain seq x y z
N MET A 1 -3.67 26.71 -48.95
CA MET A 1 -2.86 25.60 -48.39
C MET A 1 -2.69 25.64 -46.86
N LYS A 2 -2.35 26.77 -46.22
CA LYS A 2 -2.08 26.87 -44.76
C LYS A 2 -3.22 26.41 -43.82
N ARG A 3 -4.48 26.56 -44.26
CA ARG A 3 -5.70 26.23 -43.48
C ARG A 3 -5.92 24.72 -43.28
N LYS A 4 -5.38 23.87 -44.17
CA LYS A 4 -5.49 22.40 -44.05
C LYS A 4 -4.48 21.84 -43.04
N TYR A 5 -3.24 22.33 -43.05
CA TYR A 5 -2.20 21.92 -42.10
C TYR A 5 -2.48 22.38 -40.66
N SER A 6 -3.10 23.55 -40.48
CA SER A 6 -3.53 24.04 -39.16
C SER A 6 -4.56 23.14 -38.48
N LYS A 7 -5.50 22.55 -39.25
CA LYS A 7 -6.51 21.63 -38.71
C LYS A 7 -5.90 20.27 -38.32
N ILE A 8 -4.97 19.76 -39.10
CA ILE A 8 -4.27 18.49 -38.80
C ILE A 8 -3.43 18.63 -37.53
N SER A 9 -2.68 19.73 -37.40
CA SER A 9 -1.90 20.01 -36.19
C SER A 9 -2.77 20.13 -34.95
N LEU A 10 -3.95 20.75 -35.04
CA LEU A 10 -4.88 20.90 -33.92
C LEU A 10 -5.50 19.56 -33.51
N ILE A 11 -5.84 18.69 -34.47
CA ILE A 11 -6.35 17.34 -34.22
C ILE A 11 -5.29 16.48 -33.53
N CYS A 12 -4.03 16.54 -33.99
CA CYS A 12 -2.93 15.82 -33.34
C CYS A 12 -2.68 16.32 -31.91
N LEU A 13 -2.78 17.63 -31.67
CA LEU A 13 -2.63 18.20 -30.32
C LEU A 13 -3.77 17.75 -29.38
N LEU A 14 -5.01 17.78 -29.87
CA LEU A 14 -6.19 17.30 -29.14
C LEU A 14 -6.09 15.80 -28.83
N ALA A 15 -5.65 14.98 -29.79
CA ALA A 15 -5.46 13.54 -29.61
C ALA A 15 -4.32 13.22 -28.62
N ALA A 16 -3.21 13.99 -28.65
CA ALA A 16 -2.15 13.85 -27.66
C ALA A 16 -2.63 14.23 -26.25
N MET A 17 -3.44 15.28 -26.14
CA MET A 17 -3.98 15.75 -24.86
C MET A 17 -4.98 14.76 -24.24
N THR A 18 -5.80 14.09 -25.05
CA THR A 18 -6.70 13.02 -24.57
C THR A 18 -5.95 11.76 -24.16
N LEU A 19 -4.88 11.36 -24.86
CA LEU A 19 -4.03 10.23 -24.45
C LEU A 19 -3.38 10.46 -23.07
N ILE A 20 -2.91 11.68 -22.80
CA ILE A 20 -2.30 12.04 -21.51
C ILE A 20 -3.33 11.94 -20.37
N PHE A 21 -4.58 12.32 -20.62
CA PHE A 21 -5.65 12.23 -19.62
C PHE A 21 -6.06 10.78 -19.32
N VAL A 22 -6.18 9.92 -20.33
CA VAL A 22 -6.54 8.50 -20.15
C VAL A 22 -5.45 7.76 -19.36
N SER A 23 -4.18 8.10 -19.59
CA SER A 23 -3.04 7.48 -18.90
C SER A 23 -2.97 7.86 -17.40
N LYS A 24 -3.68 8.91 -16.98
CA LYS A 24 -3.67 9.42 -15.60
C LYS A 24 -4.96 9.17 -14.84
N ALA A 25 -5.89 8.37 -15.37
CA ALA A 25 -7.06 7.98 -14.62
C ALA A 25 -6.61 7.21 -13.35
N PRO A 26 -6.96 7.66 -12.13
CA PRO A 26 -6.59 6.95 -10.93
C PRO A 26 -7.21 5.55 -10.98
N ALA A 27 -6.40 4.52 -10.75
CA ALA A 27 -6.93 3.18 -10.54
C ALA A 27 -7.96 3.27 -9.41
N GLN A 28 -9.20 2.83 -9.68
CA GLN A 28 -10.28 2.83 -8.71
C GLN A 28 -9.80 2.03 -7.48
N GLN A 29 -9.46 2.71 -6.39
CA GLN A 29 -9.13 2.04 -5.15
C GLN A 29 -10.44 1.49 -4.58
N LYS A 30 -10.63 0.19 -4.71
CA LYS A 30 -11.75 -0.50 -4.09
C LYS A 30 -11.55 -0.39 -2.58
N LYS A 31 -12.50 0.24 -1.89
CA LYS A 31 -12.48 0.31 -0.43
C LYS A 31 -12.38 -1.12 0.13
N PRO A 32 -11.47 -1.38 1.10
CA PRO A 32 -11.39 -2.69 1.72
C PRO A 32 -12.73 -3.09 2.34
N GLU A 33 -13.08 -4.37 2.20
CA GLU A 33 -14.29 -4.92 2.82
C GLU A 33 -14.14 -5.03 4.34
N VAL A 34 -12.91 -5.26 4.80
CA VAL A 34 -12.55 -5.32 6.23
C VAL A 34 -12.05 -3.93 6.68
N PRO A 35 -12.67 -3.32 7.71
CA PRO A 35 -12.20 -2.04 8.25
C PRO A 35 -10.91 -2.23 9.07
N TYR A 36 -10.09 -1.18 9.15
CA TYR A 36 -8.95 -1.17 10.05
C TYR A 36 -9.41 -1.01 11.50
N VAL A 37 -9.07 -2.00 12.34
CA VAL A 37 -9.22 -1.97 13.80
C VAL A 37 -7.94 -2.56 14.37
N SER A 38 -7.29 -1.79 15.24
CA SER A 38 -5.97 -2.18 15.72
C SER A 38 -6.01 -3.17 16.87
N THR A 39 -5.09 -4.14 16.85
CA THR A 39 -4.90 -5.09 17.95
C THR A 39 -4.24 -4.40 19.15
N PRO A 40 -4.82 -4.47 20.37
CA PRO A 40 -4.21 -3.91 21.57
C PRO A 40 -2.81 -4.48 21.83
N ASP A 41 -1.92 -3.67 22.37
CA ASP A 41 -0.49 -4.02 22.49
C ASP A 41 -0.26 -5.25 23.38
N GLU A 42 -1.08 -5.43 24.42
CA GLU A 42 -1.04 -6.62 25.29
C GLU A 42 -1.42 -7.90 24.54
N VAL A 43 -2.35 -7.80 23.57
CA VAL A 43 -2.74 -8.93 22.73
C VAL A 43 -1.64 -9.23 21.71
N VAL A 44 -1.00 -8.20 21.14
CA VAL A 44 0.17 -8.38 20.26
C VAL A 44 1.30 -9.11 20.99
N ALA A 45 1.65 -8.68 22.21
CA ALA A 45 2.69 -9.33 23.01
C ALA A 45 2.36 -10.80 23.28
N GLU A 46 1.10 -11.10 23.61
CA GLU A 46 0.65 -12.47 23.88
C GLU A 46 0.63 -13.34 22.61
N MET A 47 0.24 -12.78 21.46
CA MET A 47 0.29 -13.46 20.16
C MET A 47 1.73 -13.90 19.83
N LEU A 48 2.69 -12.99 19.96
CA LEU A 48 4.11 -13.27 19.70
C LEU A 48 4.67 -14.29 20.70
N ARG A 49 4.27 -14.19 21.97
CA ARG A 49 4.69 -15.13 23.02
C ARG A 49 4.19 -16.55 22.76
N ILE A 50 2.90 -16.72 22.44
CA ILE A 50 2.32 -18.05 22.18
C ILE A 50 2.87 -18.65 20.88
N ALA A 51 3.16 -17.82 19.88
CA ALA A 51 3.82 -18.24 18.65
C ALA A 51 5.29 -18.67 18.85
N ASN A 52 5.88 -18.43 20.03
CA ASN A 52 7.29 -18.67 20.35
C ASN A 52 8.25 -18.04 19.31
N VAL A 53 7.96 -16.80 18.92
CA VAL A 53 8.80 -16.07 17.96
C VAL A 53 10.22 -15.94 18.50
N ASP A 54 11.21 -16.18 17.64
CA ASP A 54 12.62 -15.95 17.92
C ASP A 54 13.33 -15.21 16.78
N LYS A 55 14.61 -14.88 16.98
CA LYS A 55 15.43 -14.10 16.05
C LYS A 55 15.61 -14.75 14.67
N ASP A 56 15.43 -16.06 14.56
CA ASP A 56 15.64 -16.82 13.32
C ASP A 56 14.35 -16.87 12.47
N ASP A 57 13.23 -16.36 12.99
CA ASP A 57 11.96 -16.28 12.29
C ASP A 57 11.89 -15.13 11.27
N VAL A 58 11.01 -15.34 10.28
CA VAL A 58 10.52 -14.30 9.36
C VAL A 58 9.00 -14.20 9.52
N LEU A 59 8.55 -13.20 10.27
CA LEU A 59 7.14 -12.98 10.55
C LEU A 59 6.45 -12.22 9.41
N TYR A 60 5.34 -12.75 8.92
CA TYR A 60 4.48 -12.09 7.94
C TYR A 60 3.16 -11.68 8.61
N ASP A 61 2.76 -10.43 8.44
CA ASP A 61 1.51 -9.90 8.93
C ASP A 61 0.62 -9.47 7.75
N LEU A 62 -0.53 -10.14 7.60
CA LEU A 62 -1.44 -9.98 6.47
C LEU A 62 -2.60 -9.06 6.86
N GLY A 63 -2.56 -7.82 6.37
CA GLY A 63 -3.38 -6.72 6.87
C GLY A 63 -2.70 -6.01 8.04
N CYS A 64 -1.45 -5.61 7.86
CA CYS A 64 -0.60 -5.16 8.96
C CYS A 64 -1.00 -3.81 9.58
N GLY A 65 -1.86 -3.03 8.93
CA GLY A 65 -2.31 -1.74 9.45
C GLY A 65 -1.15 -0.79 9.69
N ASP A 66 -1.01 -0.32 10.94
CA ASP A 66 0.10 0.54 11.39
C ASP A 66 1.43 -0.22 11.57
N GLY A 67 1.46 -1.53 11.27
CA GLY A 67 2.65 -2.37 11.35
C GLY A 67 3.03 -2.82 12.75
N ARG A 68 2.19 -2.57 13.77
CA ARG A 68 2.56 -2.80 15.17
C ARG A 68 3.05 -4.22 15.50
N ILE A 69 2.51 -5.25 14.84
CA ILE A 69 2.87 -6.64 15.13
C ILE A 69 4.30 -6.92 14.67
N VAL A 70 4.62 -6.60 13.41
CA VAL A 70 5.98 -6.81 12.86
C VAL A 70 7.02 -5.91 13.53
N ILE A 71 6.65 -4.68 13.89
CA ILE A 71 7.52 -3.76 14.64
C ILE A 71 7.81 -4.32 16.04
N THR A 72 6.78 -4.72 16.77
CA THR A 72 6.94 -5.30 18.12
C THR A 72 7.75 -6.59 18.07
N ALA A 73 7.50 -7.46 17.08
CA ALA A 73 8.25 -8.69 16.89
C ALA A 73 9.75 -8.43 16.66
N ALA A 74 10.08 -7.50 15.76
CA ALA A 74 11.46 -7.11 15.51
C ALA A 74 12.13 -6.48 16.74
N MET A 75 11.41 -5.62 17.48
CA MET A 75 11.95 -4.95 18.67
C MET A 75 12.18 -5.91 19.84
N MET A 76 11.25 -6.84 20.10
CA MET A 76 11.30 -7.72 21.27
C MET A 76 12.12 -8.98 21.03
N TYR A 77 12.03 -9.58 19.83
CA TYR A 77 12.60 -10.88 19.53
C TYR A 77 13.76 -10.83 18.53
N GLY A 78 13.99 -9.68 17.88
CA GLY A 78 15.05 -9.53 16.88
C GLY A 78 14.79 -10.28 15.57
N CYS A 79 13.57 -10.75 15.35
CA CYS A 79 13.17 -11.46 14.14
C CYS A 79 13.08 -10.49 12.95
N ARG A 80 13.03 -11.05 11.74
CA ARG A 80 12.68 -10.27 10.54
C ARG A 80 11.16 -10.19 10.42
N GLY A 81 10.63 -9.06 9.95
CA GLY A 81 9.20 -8.84 9.77
C GLY A 81 8.85 -8.32 8.37
N VAL A 82 7.72 -8.75 7.82
CA VAL A 82 7.13 -8.24 6.57
C VAL A 82 5.65 -7.93 6.81
N GLY A 83 5.31 -6.65 6.81
CA GLY A 83 3.92 -6.18 6.83
C GLY A 83 3.37 -6.05 5.42
N ILE A 84 2.16 -6.56 5.19
CA ILE A 84 1.43 -6.42 3.92
C ILE A 84 0.09 -5.76 4.23
N ASP A 85 -0.17 -4.60 3.65
CA ASP A 85 -1.48 -3.97 3.70
C ASP A 85 -1.92 -3.50 2.31
N ILE A 86 -3.23 -3.59 2.05
CA ILE A 86 -3.83 -3.17 0.79
C ILE A 86 -4.14 -1.67 0.77
N ASP A 87 -4.32 -1.07 1.94
CA ASP A 87 -4.61 0.34 2.10
C ASP A 87 -3.30 1.13 2.08
N PRO A 88 -3.05 1.97 1.05
CA PRO A 88 -1.82 2.74 0.95
C PRO A 88 -1.66 3.80 2.04
N GLU A 89 -2.72 4.17 2.76
CA GLU A 89 -2.61 5.00 3.95
C GLU A 89 -2.01 4.21 5.12
N ARG A 90 -2.46 2.97 5.35
CA ARG A 90 -1.90 2.09 6.39
C ARG A 90 -0.42 1.81 6.14
N VAL A 91 -0.04 1.50 4.90
CA VAL A 91 1.37 1.31 4.50
C VAL A 91 2.22 2.56 4.78
N ARG A 92 1.65 3.77 4.64
CA ARG A 92 2.38 5.02 4.93
C ARG A 92 2.54 5.27 6.42
N GLU A 93 1.54 4.90 7.21
CA GLU A 93 1.59 5.00 8.68
C GLU A 93 2.60 4.03 9.30
N SER A 94 2.92 2.93 8.62
CA SER A 94 3.83 1.89 9.09
C SER A 94 5.32 2.06 8.70
N GLN A 95 5.73 3.22 8.19
CA GLN A 95 7.14 3.54 7.83
C GLN A 95 7.79 4.49 8.83
#